data_AF-A0A1G2VEX3-F1
#
_entry.id   AF-A0A1G2VEX3-F1
#
_cell.length_a   1.000
_cell.length_b   1.000
_cell.length_c   1.000
_cell.angle_alpha   90.00
_cell.angle_beta   90.00
_cell.angle_gamma   90.00
#
_symmetry.space_group_name_H-M   'P 1'
#
loop_
_entity.id
_entity.type
_entity.pdbx_description
1 polymer ?
#
loop_
_entity_poly.entity_id
_entity_poly.type
_entity_poly.pdbx_seq_one_letter_code
_entity_poly.pdbx_strand_id
1 'polypeptide(L)'
;MSLRRTGMFFATLLLLLPLAAFGQATQGGGMPEKIVPCTGATGAEPCTCDHLVELAQNIMNGAIFIAVFLAAILFAYAGWLYLSNEAIGEQQRAKSLFTNVAIGLFILLSAWLIVDVLMGSLLKDNLTWNSICAKLQL
;
A
#
# COMPACT_ATOMS: atom_id res chain seq x y z
N MET A 1 -34.23 -18.69 9.10
CA MET A 1 -34.21 -17.24 9.46
C MET A 1 -32.86 -16.78 10.04
N SER A 2 -31.98 -17.67 10.54
CA SER A 2 -30.64 -17.32 11.04
C SER A 2 -29.61 -17.02 9.94
N LEU A 3 -29.70 -17.68 8.77
CA LEU A 3 -28.71 -17.56 7.68
C LEU A 3 -28.65 -16.14 7.05
N ARG A 4 -29.80 -15.46 6.97
CA ARG A 4 -29.93 -14.09 6.46
C ARG A 4 -29.40 -13.04 7.44
N ARG A 5 -29.37 -13.35 8.75
CA ARG A 5 -28.82 -12.48 9.79
C ARG A 5 -27.29 -12.58 9.82
N THR A 6 -26.73 -13.79 9.72
CA THR A 6 -25.27 -13.99 9.65
C THR A 6 -24.65 -13.41 8.38
N GLY A 7 -25.33 -13.54 7.23
CA GLY A 7 -24.89 -12.92 5.97
C GLY A 7 -24.89 -11.38 6.01
N MET A 8 -25.87 -10.79 6.69
CA MET A 8 -25.94 -9.33 6.87
C MET A 8 -24.82 -8.82 7.80
N PHE A 9 -24.49 -9.55 8.86
CA PHE A 9 -23.34 -9.23 9.73
C PHE A 9 -22.00 -9.33 8.99
N PHE A 10 -21.81 -10.36 8.16
CA PHE A 10 -20.59 -10.53 7.36
C PHE A 10 -20.46 -9.44 6.29
N ALA A 11 -21.57 -9.05 5.65
CA ALA A 11 -21.61 -7.93 4.71
C ALA A 11 -21.34 -6.57 5.37
N THR A 12 -21.89 -6.31 6.56
CA THR A 12 -21.57 -5.09 7.34
C THR A 12 -20.12 -5.07 7.80
N LEU A 13 -19.55 -6.22 8.20
CA LEU A 13 -18.14 -6.33 8.57
C LEU A 13 -17.22 -6.06 7.36
N LEU A 14 -17.59 -6.56 6.17
CA LEU A 14 -16.89 -6.33 4.91
C LEU A 14 -16.96 -4.86 4.44
N LEU A 15 -18.05 -4.15 4.74
CA LEU A 15 -18.26 -2.72 4.43
C LEU A 15 -17.66 -1.76 5.46
N LEU A 16 -17.42 -2.22 6.69
CA LEU A 16 -16.76 -1.45 7.77
C LEU A 16 -15.24 -1.64 7.78
N LEU A 17 -14.72 -2.73 7.19
CA LEU A 17 -13.28 -2.96 6.98
C LEU A 17 -12.56 -1.81 6.25
N PRO A 18 -13.14 -1.18 5.20
CA PRO A 18 -12.58 0.02 4.61
C PRO A 18 -12.42 1.15 5.63
N LEU A 19 -13.43 1.41 6.49
CA LEU A 19 -13.35 2.47 7.51
C LEU A 19 -12.23 2.22 8.53
N ALA A 20 -11.98 0.96 8.89
CA ALA A 20 -10.86 0.60 9.76
C ALA A 20 -9.50 0.83 9.07
N ALA A 21 -9.40 0.60 7.75
CA ALA A 21 -8.21 0.92 6.97
C ALA A 21 -7.98 2.44 6.83
N PHE A 22 -9.06 3.23 6.70
CA PHE A 22 -8.99 4.71 6.69
C PHE A 22 -8.58 5.30 8.05
N GLY A 23 -8.69 4.56 9.16
CA GLY A 23 -8.28 5.00 10.49
C GLY A 23 -6.76 4.99 10.74
N GLN A 24 -5.97 4.38 9.86
CA GLN A 24 -4.50 4.26 10.00
C GLN A 24 -3.72 5.22 9.08
N ALA A 25 -4.38 6.25 8.52
CA ALA A 25 -3.78 7.25 7.65
C ALA A 25 -2.74 8.19 8.32
N THR A 26 -2.15 7.79 9.46
CA THR A 26 -1.11 8.53 10.18
C THR A 26 0.27 7.87 10.12
N GLN A 27 0.42 6.74 9.42
CA GLN A 27 1.71 6.08 9.21
C GLN A 27 1.84 5.66 7.73
N GLY A 28 2.18 6.61 6.86
CA GLY A 28 2.69 6.31 5.50
C GLY A 28 1.68 5.89 4.43
N GLY A 29 0.37 5.99 4.65
CA GLY A 29 -0.65 5.58 3.68
C GLY A 29 -1.61 6.68 3.21
N GLY A 30 -1.29 7.96 3.44
CA GLY A 30 -2.12 9.08 2.99
C GLY A 30 -1.70 9.64 1.63
N MET A 31 -2.60 10.34 0.92
CA MET A 31 -2.23 11.14 -0.25
C MET A 31 -1.28 12.26 0.21
N PRO A 32 -0.07 12.39 -0.35
CA PRO A 32 0.86 13.45 0.05
C PRO A 32 0.33 14.81 -0.40
N GLU A 33 0.25 15.78 0.52
CA GLU A 33 -0.21 17.16 0.23
C GLU A 33 0.76 17.93 -0.69
N LYS A 34 2.01 17.47 -0.80
CA LYS A 34 3.04 18.09 -1.65
C LYS A 34 4.04 17.03 -2.14
N ILE A 35 4.11 16.83 -3.46
CA ILE A 35 5.07 15.88 -4.06
C ILE A 35 6.48 16.47 -4.01
N VAL A 36 6.66 17.75 -4.39
CA VAL A 36 7.99 18.40 -4.37
C VAL A 36 8.10 19.33 -3.14
N PRO A 37 8.88 18.99 -2.10
CA PRO A 37 8.96 19.82 -0.91
C PRO A 37 9.78 21.12 -1.11
N CYS A 38 10.63 21.21 -2.13
CA CYS A 38 11.48 22.39 -2.39
C CYS A 38 11.14 23.15 -3.68
N THR A 39 11.55 24.42 -3.78
CA THR A 39 11.24 25.32 -4.92
C THR A 39 12.42 25.55 -5.89
N GLY A 40 13.44 24.67 -5.88
CA GLY A 40 14.60 24.74 -6.77
C GLY A 40 15.65 25.80 -6.38
N ALA A 41 16.81 25.79 -7.05
CA ALA A 41 17.97 26.64 -6.75
C ALA A 41 17.73 28.17 -6.87
N THR A 42 16.56 28.59 -7.35
CA THR A 42 16.13 30.00 -7.47
C THR A 42 14.99 30.37 -6.51
N GLY A 43 14.63 29.50 -5.57
CA GLY A 43 13.62 29.76 -4.53
C GLY A 43 14.23 29.99 -3.14
N ALA A 44 13.38 30.37 -2.18
CA ALA A 44 13.79 30.77 -0.83
C ALA A 44 14.38 29.64 0.05
N GLU A 45 14.23 28.38 -0.35
CA GLU A 45 14.91 27.22 0.26
C GLU A 45 15.63 26.38 -0.80
N PRO A 46 16.97 26.18 -0.68
CA PRO A 46 17.70 25.26 -1.55
C PRO A 46 17.26 23.82 -1.29
N CYS A 47 17.10 23.02 -2.35
CA CYS A 47 16.80 21.59 -2.21
C CYS A 47 18.00 20.87 -1.58
N THR A 48 17.91 20.56 -0.30
CA THR A 48 18.84 19.68 0.42
C THR A 48 18.55 18.20 0.14
N CYS A 49 19.46 17.34 0.57
CA CYS A 49 19.36 15.89 0.43
C CYS A 49 18.06 15.34 1.08
N ASP A 50 17.64 15.90 2.22
CA ASP A 50 16.42 15.50 2.94
C ASP A 50 15.14 15.69 2.12
N HIS A 51 15.03 16.78 1.37
CA HIS A 51 13.87 17.06 0.51
C HIS A 51 13.73 16.08 -0.66
N LEU A 52 14.83 15.51 -1.15
CA LEU A 52 14.80 14.47 -2.18
C LEU A 52 14.30 13.14 -1.60
N VAL A 53 14.68 12.86 -0.35
CA VAL A 53 14.23 11.66 0.34
C VAL A 53 12.73 11.73 0.66
N GLU A 54 12.27 12.88 1.15
CA GLU A 54 10.86 13.15 1.44
C GLU A 54 9.98 13.07 0.18
N LEU A 55 10.45 13.57 -0.97
CA LEU A 55 9.78 13.38 -2.26
C LEU A 55 9.54 11.90 -2.58
N ALA A 56 10.58 11.08 -2.48
CA ALA A 56 10.44 9.67 -2.83
C ALA A 56 9.66 8.88 -1.76
N GLN A 57 9.66 9.29 -0.50
CA GLN A 57 8.71 8.78 0.49
C GLN A 57 7.26 9.08 0.12
N ASN A 58 6.97 10.32 -0.26
CA ASN A 58 5.62 10.73 -0.64
C ASN A 58 5.12 9.95 -1.86
N ILE A 59 6.00 9.69 -2.84
CA ILE A 59 5.69 8.83 -3.99
C ILE A 59 5.43 7.38 -3.55
N MET A 60 6.28 6.79 -2.72
CA MET A 60 6.12 5.41 -2.26
C MET A 60 4.82 5.22 -1.46
N ASN A 61 4.55 6.13 -0.53
CA ASN A 61 3.33 6.14 0.28
C ASN A 61 2.08 6.27 -0.61
N GLY A 62 2.11 7.16 -1.61
CA GLY A 62 1.03 7.29 -2.59
C GLY A 62 0.83 6.03 -3.44
N ALA A 63 1.93 5.41 -3.90
CA ALA A 63 1.88 4.19 -4.71
C ALA A 63 1.32 2.99 -3.91
N ILE A 64 1.76 2.81 -2.66
CA ILE A 64 1.27 1.76 -1.77
C ILE A 64 -0.22 1.97 -1.46
N PHE A 65 -0.64 3.21 -1.17
CA PHE A 65 -2.04 3.52 -0.90
C PHE A 65 -2.95 3.14 -2.08
N ILE A 66 -2.59 3.56 -3.29
CA ILE A 66 -3.36 3.24 -4.51
C ILE A 66 -3.39 1.72 -4.75
N ALA A 67 -2.24 1.05 -4.58
CA ALA A 67 -2.14 -0.40 -4.76
C ALA A 67 -3.04 -1.17 -3.78
N VAL A 68 -3.00 -0.81 -2.49
CA VAL A 68 -3.83 -1.45 -1.45
C VAL A 68 -5.31 -1.19 -1.69
N PHE A 69 -5.68 0.03 -2.08
CA PHE A 69 -7.07 0.38 -2.40
C PHE A 69 -7.61 -0.42 -3.59
N LEU A 70 -6.82 -0.52 -4.67
CA LEU A 70 -7.18 -1.34 -5.84
C LEU A 70 -7.26 -2.83 -5.48
N ALA A 71 -6.31 -3.34 -4.69
CA ALA A 71 -6.32 -4.72 -4.22
C ALA A 71 -7.59 -5.02 -3.41
N ALA A 72 -8.01 -4.13 -2.51
CA ALA A 72 -9.23 -4.29 -1.73
C ALA A 72 -10.49 -4.43 -2.61
N ILE A 73 -10.62 -3.60 -3.65
CA ILE A 73 -11.74 -3.68 -4.61
C ILE A 73 -11.70 -5.01 -5.38
N LEU A 74 -10.53 -5.41 -5.87
CA LEU A 74 -10.36 -6.66 -6.62
C LEU A 74 -10.65 -7.90 -5.75
N PHE A 75 -10.24 -7.88 -4.49
CA PHE A 75 -10.56 -8.94 -3.53
C PHE A 75 -12.05 -9.00 -3.22
N ALA A 76 -12.72 -7.85 -3.06
CA ALA A 76 -14.18 -7.80 -2.88
C ALA A 76 -14.91 -8.36 -4.11
N TYR A 77 -14.48 -8.01 -5.33
CA TYR A 77 -15.05 -8.54 -6.57
C TYR A 77 -14.82 -10.05 -6.73
N ALA A 78 -13.59 -10.52 -6.45
CA ALA A 78 -13.28 -11.96 -6.51
C ALA A 78 -14.07 -12.76 -5.46
N GLY A 79 -14.23 -12.22 -4.25
CA GLY A 79 -15.03 -12.83 -3.18
C GLY A 79 -16.51 -12.92 -3.56
N TRP A 80 -17.07 -11.87 -4.16
CA TRP A 80 -18.44 -11.90 -4.66
C TRP A 80 -18.63 -12.96 -5.75
N LEU A 81 -17.73 -12.99 -6.75
CA LEU A 81 -17.79 -13.95 -7.86
C LEU A 81 -17.64 -15.41 -7.39
N TYR A 82 -16.90 -15.65 -6.32
CA TYR A 82 -16.74 -16.98 -5.74
C TYR A 82 -18.01 -17.45 -5.01
N LEU A 83 -18.72 -16.55 -4.34
CA LEU A 83 -19.93 -16.87 -3.57
C LEU A 83 -21.19 -16.93 -4.43
N SER A 84 -21.27 -16.15 -5.51
CA SER A 84 -22.48 -16.04 -6.34
C SER A 84 -22.59 -17.11 -7.43
N ASN A 85 -21.54 -17.89 -7.68
CA ASN A 85 -21.50 -18.85 -8.77
C ASN A 85 -21.39 -20.30 -8.27
N GLU A 86 -22.38 -21.13 -8.61
CA GLU A 86 -22.35 -22.58 -8.41
C GLU A 86 -21.64 -23.33 -9.55
N ALA A 87 -21.39 -22.65 -10.68
CA ALA A 87 -20.71 -23.23 -11.83
C ALA A 87 -19.19 -23.38 -11.58
N ILE A 88 -18.68 -24.60 -11.74
CA ILE A 88 -17.26 -24.96 -11.52
C ILE A 88 -16.31 -24.06 -12.34
N GLY A 89 -16.72 -23.63 -13.54
CA GLY A 89 -15.91 -22.77 -14.41
C GLY A 89 -15.68 -21.35 -13.86
N GLU A 90 -16.69 -20.74 -13.25
CA GLU A 90 -16.59 -19.37 -12.71
C GLU A 90 -15.89 -19.35 -11.34
N GLN A 91 -15.98 -20.44 -10.57
CA GLN A 91 -15.21 -20.62 -9.34
C GLN A 91 -13.70 -20.72 -9.61
N GLN A 92 -13.31 -21.39 -10.70
CA GLN A 92 -11.91 -21.47 -11.13
C GLN A 92 -11.37 -20.09 -11.51
N ARG A 93 -12.18 -19.25 -12.18
CA ARG A 93 -11.85 -17.86 -12.50
C ARG A 93 -11.72 -16.99 -11.26
N ALA A 94 -12.61 -17.12 -10.28
CA ALA A 94 -12.51 -16.37 -9.03
C ALA A 94 -11.24 -16.72 -8.24
N LYS A 95 -10.86 -18.01 -8.21
CA LYS A 95 -9.61 -18.48 -7.58
C LYS A 95 -8.36 -17.98 -8.30
N SER A 96 -8.36 -17.95 -9.64
CA SER A 96 -7.22 -17.43 -10.39
C SER A 96 -7.06 -15.93 -10.18
N LEU A 97 -8.16 -15.18 -10.16
CA LEU A 97 -8.15 -13.74 -9.87
C LEU A 97 -7.63 -13.46 -8.46
N PHE A 98 -8.10 -14.18 -7.45
CA PHE A 98 -7.63 -14.03 -6.07
C PHE A 98 -6.12 -14.27 -5.94
N THR A 99 -5.62 -15.34 -6.56
CA THR A 99 -4.18 -15.67 -6.53
C THR A 99 -3.34 -14.61 -7.26
N ASN A 100 -3.81 -14.10 -8.40
CA ASN A 100 -3.11 -13.05 -9.16
C ASN A 100 -2.98 -11.76 -8.35
N VAL A 101 -4.05 -11.33 -7.67
CA VAL A 101 -4.03 -10.14 -6.81
C VAL A 101 -3.11 -10.35 -5.59
N ALA A 102 -3.16 -11.53 -4.97
CA ALA A 102 -2.29 -11.88 -3.85
C ALA A 102 -0.81 -11.84 -4.23
N ILE A 103 -0.45 -12.39 -5.40
CA ILE A 103 0.91 -12.33 -5.93
C ILE A 103 1.33 -10.88 -6.21
N GLY A 104 0.44 -10.08 -6.80
CA GLY A 104 0.71 -8.65 -7.05
C GLY A 104 1.01 -7.88 -5.77
N LEU A 105 0.20 -8.08 -4.72
CA LEU A 105 0.43 -7.46 -3.40
C LEU A 105 1.74 -7.95 -2.78
N PHE A 106 2.04 -9.25 -2.88
CA PHE A 106 3.26 -9.84 -2.35
C PHE A 106 4.51 -9.25 -3.02
N ILE A 107 4.52 -9.10 -4.35
CA ILE A 107 5.63 -8.50 -5.10
C ILE A 107 5.82 -7.03 -4.68
N LEU A 108 4.74 -6.27 -4.53
CA LEU A 108 4.81 -4.85 -4.16
C LEU A 108 5.42 -4.66 -2.75
N LEU A 109 4.96 -5.44 -1.77
CA LEU A 109 5.54 -5.42 -0.42
C LEU A 109 6.98 -5.93 -0.40
N SER A 110 7.27 -6.98 -1.16
CA SER A 110 8.62 -7.54 -1.25
C SER A 110 9.60 -6.58 -1.90
N ALA A 111 9.20 -5.87 -2.95
CA ALA A 111 10.06 -4.89 -3.63
C ALA A 111 10.50 -3.77 -2.69
N TRP A 112 9.56 -3.22 -1.91
CA TRP A 112 9.88 -2.19 -0.91
C TRP A 112 10.79 -2.74 0.20
N LEU A 113 10.46 -3.92 0.73
CA LEU A 113 11.23 -4.57 1.79
C LEU A 113 12.67 -4.92 1.33
N ILE A 114 12.84 -5.41 0.10
CA ILE A 114 14.16 -5.77 -0.42
C ILE A 114 15.08 -4.54 -0.49
N VAL A 115 14.58 -3.40 -0.93
CA VAL A 115 15.36 -2.15 -0.99
C VAL A 115 15.79 -1.71 0.42
N ASP A 116 14.86 -1.78 1.38
CA ASP A 116 15.14 -1.41 2.77
C ASP A 116 16.15 -2.37 3.43
N VAL A 117 15.99 -3.67 3.21
CA VAL A 117 16.91 -4.70 3.72
C VAL A 117 18.29 -4.60 3.08
N LEU A 118 18.38 -4.33 1.77
CA LEU A 118 19.66 -4.11 1.10
C LEU A 118 20.38 -2.90 1.69
N MET A 119 19.70 -1.76 1.85
CA MET A 119 20.28 -0.58 2.49
C MET A 119 20.70 -0.87 3.94
N GLY A 120 19.84 -1.51 4.72
CA GLY A 120 20.13 -1.86 6.12
C GLY A 120 21.22 -2.91 6.31
N SER A 121 21.41 -3.82 5.35
CA SER A 121 22.41 -4.90 5.42
C SER A 121 23.78 -4.50 4.88
N LEU A 122 23.82 -3.61 3.89
CA LEU A 122 25.08 -3.16 3.27
C LEU A 122 25.70 -1.96 4.00
N LEU A 123 24.90 -1.15 4.69
CA LEU A 123 25.38 0.01 5.41
C LEU A 123 25.46 -0.26 6.92
N LYS A 124 26.61 0.05 7.51
CA LYS A 124 27.05 -0.38 8.85
C LYS A 124 26.20 0.11 10.04
N ASP A 125 25.28 1.06 9.81
CA ASP A 125 24.56 1.79 10.86
C ASP A 125 23.03 1.65 10.81
N ASN A 126 22.51 0.56 10.22
CA ASN A 126 21.07 0.34 10.01
C ASN A 126 20.42 1.56 9.35
N LEU A 127 21.05 2.00 8.25
CA LEU A 127 20.61 3.15 7.46
C LEU A 127 19.43 2.70 6.59
N THR A 128 18.23 3.12 6.97
CA THR A 128 17.05 2.99 6.10
C THR A 128 17.09 4.04 5.02
N TRP A 129 16.58 3.75 3.82
CA TRP A 129 16.70 4.67 2.69
C TRP A 129 16.12 6.06 3.00
N ASN A 130 15.04 6.07 3.78
CA ASN A 130 14.38 7.28 4.25
C ASN A 130 15.24 8.19 5.15
N SER A 131 16.30 7.67 5.78
CA SER A 131 17.10 8.45 6.74
C SER A 131 18.55 8.61 6.31
N ILE A 132 18.88 8.27 5.05
CA ILE A 132 20.24 8.32 4.53
C ILE A 132 20.85 9.72 4.68
N CYS A 133 20.11 10.76 4.30
CA CYS A 133 20.61 12.15 4.36
C CYS A 133 20.77 12.65 5.81
N ALA A 134 19.80 12.36 6.69
CA ALA A 134 19.86 12.73 8.11
C ALA A 134 21.06 12.11 8.86
N LYS A 135 21.48 10.89 8.48
CA LYS A 135 22.61 10.20 9.12
C LYS A 135 23.97 10.40 8.44
N LEU A 136 24.02 10.88 7.20
CA LEU A 136 25.27 11.22 6.50
C LEU A 136 25.80 12.64 6.78
N GLN A 137 25.09 13.45 7.58
CA GLN A 137 25.45 14.84 7.92
C GLN A 137 25.97 15.64 6.71
N LEU A 138 25.25 15.57 5.58
CA LEU A 138 25.50 16.40 4.39
C LEU A 138 24.55 17.59 4.34
#